data_AF-A0A3A8KBQ2-F1
#
_entry.id   AF-A0A3A8KBQ2-F1
#
_cell.length_a   1.000
_cell.length_b   1.000
_cell.length_c   1.000
_cell.angle_alpha   90.00
_cell.angle_beta   90.00
_cell.angle_gamma   90.00
#
_symmetry.space_group_name_H-M   'P 1'
#
loop_
_entity.id
_entity.type
_entity.pdbx_description
1 polymer ?
#
loop_
_entity_poly.entity_id
_entity_poly.type
_entity_poly.pdbx_seq_one_letter_code
_entity_poly.pdbx_strand_id
1 'polypeptide(L)'
;MTSSSERWAPVHAWLQAHTGMALSGAQRRRLDARLEALGHGGSPAQLAVHLRTPAGAADLARLVDAVAVHTSEVFRDEVQLTAFREHVLSPRIQRSKTPLRVWSAGCAAGEEVATLLLLMAQEGADPASRVLGTDISEQVLTRARELSFPADALRRVPEGPRARYFAPKGRRHALVESLRAQAEFRRHNLMDAPYPEAFGGGGFDVIFCRNVLIYFTPDAFQRTVRSLGERLAPGGVLVLSAAEPLLQVPPELRLLPSEHAFFYVREDAAPVETPRPKRDSGRFPSIAGPAAPKPDAPASKPDAPAPPDEASMAEADWLFSCVLDGASTGVPDEKSEHDLRRCLDLDPDHVAARYLLGLLLEQCGQPGAALEAYRRALRAVDSGRARPVPFFLNLARLRVACARAVERLAPEGPR
;
A
#
# COMPACT_ATOMS: atom_id res chain seq x y z
N MET A 1 27.92 -28.15 -2.98
CA MET A 1 27.49 -27.25 -1.90
C MET A 1 26.35 -26.42 -2.47
N THR A 2 25.10 -26.72 -2.13
CA THR A 2 23.97 -25.86 -2.47
C THR A 2 24.19 -24.50 -1.80
N SER A 3 23.97 -23.40 -2.52
CA SER A 3 24.12 -22.07 -1.92
C SER A 3 23.17 -21.94 -0.72
N SER A 4 23.53 -21.12 0.27
CA SER A 4 22.69 -20.89 1.46
C SER A 4 21.26 -20.48 1.09
N SER A 5 21.06 -19.81 -0.05
CA SER A 5 19.74 -19.43 -0.57
C SER A 5 18.89 -20.60 -1.05
N GLU A 6 19.48 -21.68 -1.57
CA GLU A 6 18.74 -22.87 -2.01
C GLU A 6 18.28 -23.73 -0.83
N ARG A 7 19.07 -23.77 0.26
CA ARG A 7 18.77 -24.54 1.47
C ARG A 7 17.42 -24.16 2.07
N TRP A 8 17.12 -22.87 2.17
CA TRP A 8 15.95 -22.36 2.86
C TRP A 8 14.71 -22.17 1.96
N ALA A 9 14.80 -22.52 0.67
CA ALA A 9 13.73 -22.34 -0.30
C ALA A 9 12.37 -22.94 0.15
N PRO A 10 12.27 -24.14 0.77
CA PRO A 10 11.00 -24.65 1.27
C PRO A 10 10.38 -23.79 2.38
N VAL A 11 11.22 -23.22 3.25
CA VAL A 11 10.77 -22.35 4.35
C VAL A 11 10.34 -20.99 3.81
N HIS A 12 11.07 -20.44 2.82
CA HIS A 12 10.66 -19.21 2.12
C HIS A 12 9.30 -19.37 1.44
N ALA A 13 9.12 -20.46 0.70
CA ALA A 13 7.86 -20.74 0.00
C ALA A 13 6.69 -20.91 0.98
N TRP A 14 6.93 -21.60 2.09
CA TRP A 14 5.92 -21.73 3.13
C TRP A 14 5.59 -20.39 3.80
N LEU A 15 6.60 -19.60 4.19
CA LEU A 15 6.37 -18.32 4.84
C LEU A 15 5.63 -17.35 3.91
N GLN A 16 5.99 -17.31 2.63
CA GLN A 16 5.26 -16.56 1.60
C GLN A 16 3.80 -17.02 1.48
N ALA A 17 3.53 -18.32 1.53
CA ALA A 17 2.16 -18.83 1.52
C ALA A 17 1.38 -18.46 2.80
N HIS A 18 2.06 -18.49 3.95
CA HIS A 18 1.47 -18.18 5.25
C HIS A 18 1.15 -16.68 5.41
N THR A 19 2.09 -15.79 5.05
CA THR A 19 1.92 -14.34 5.20
C THR A 19 1.32 -13.66 3.97
N GLY A 20 1.28 -14.37 2.84
CA GLY A 20 0.94 -13.81 1.53
C GLY A 20 2.09 -13.01 0.92
N MET A 21 3.19 -12.82 1.65
CA MET A 21 4.22 -11.87 1.29
C MET A 21 5.17 -12.39 0.24
N ALA A 22 5.38 -11.61 -0.81
CA ALA A 22 6.36 -11.94 -1.85
C ALA A 22 7.77 -11.43 -1.46
N LEU A 23 8.54 -12.26 -0.76
CA LEU A 23 9.76 -11.82 -0.06
C LEU A 23 10.87 -11.29 -0.98
N SER A 24 11.27 -10.02 -0.78
CA SER A 24 12.41 -9.36 -1.45
C SER A 24 13.75 -10.05 -1.17
N GLY A 25 14.78 -9.77 -1.98
CA GLY A 25 16.12 -10.30 -1.74
C GLY A 25 16.69 -9.91 -0.37
N ALA A 26 16.48 -8.69 0.10
CA ALA A 26 16.91 -8.28 1.43
C ALA A 26 16.08 -8.94 2.54
N GLN A 27 14.76 -9.08 2.36
CA GLN A 27 13.91 -9.82 3.30
C GLN A 27 14.34 -11.28 3.38
N ARG A 28 14.67 -11.92 2.25
CA ARG A 28 15.21 -13.29 2.21
C ARG A 28 16.55 -13.39 2.94
N ARG A 29 17.49 -12.45 2.72
CA ARG A 29 18.77 -12.44 3.46
C ARG A 29 18.58 -12.27 4.97
N ARG A 30 17.68 -11.36 5.39
CA ARG A 30 17.31 -11.19 6.80
C ARG A 30 16.68 -12.45 7.37
N LEU A 31 15.81 -13.09 6.60
CA LEU A 31 15.17 -14.35 6.95
C LEU A 31 16.19 -15.48 7.09
N ASP A 32 17.10 -15.64 6.12
CA ASP A 32 18.16 -16.65 6.15
C ASP A 32 19.05 -16.49 7.38
N ALA A 33 19.48 -15.26 7.69
CA ALA A 33 20.26 -14.98 8.91
C ALA A 33 19.50 -15.37 10.20
N ARG A 34 18.18 -15.17 10.23
CA ARG A 34 17.33 -15.60 11.36
C ARG A 34 17.14 -17.11 11.40
N LEU A 35 16.97 -17.77 10.26
CA LEU A 35 16.84 -19.23 10.16
C LEU A 35 18.12 -19.93 10.60
N GLU A 36 19.30 -19.42 10.22
CA GLU A 36 20.58 -19.93 10.71
C GLU A 36 20.73 -19.75 12.23
N ALA A 37 20.29 -18.60 12.78
CA ALA A 37 20.32 -18.36 14.21
C ALA A 37 19.30 -19.21 15.00
N LEU A 38 18.16 -19.55 14.40
CA LEU A 38 17.18 -20.46 15.00
C LEU A 38 17.72 -21.89 15.08
N GLY A 39 18.60 -22.28 14.15
CA GLY A 39 19.59 -23.33 14.36
C GLY A 39 19.06 -24.64 14.94
N HIS A 40 17.81 -25.02 14.64
CA HIS A 40 17.31 -26.34 14.96
C HIS A 40 18.19 -27.34 14.22
N GLY A 41 18.81 -28.30 14.91
CA GLY A 41 19.74 -29.29 14.34
C GLY A 41 19.11 -30.24 13.31
N GLY A 42 17.93 -29.90 12.77
CA GLY A 42 17.21 -30.61 11.74
C GLY A 42 17.32 -29.97 10.36
N SER A 43 16.84 -30.70 9.37
CA SER A 43 16.68 -30.25 7.99
C SER A 43 15.68 -29.08 7.86
N PRO A 44 15.75 -28.26 6.79
CA PRO A 44 14.78 -27.22 6.49
C PRO A 44 13.32 -27.72 6.47
N ALA A 45 13.10 -28.98 6.07
CA ALA A 45 11.79 -29.61 6.09
C ALA A 45 11.26 -29.82 7.53
N GLN A 46 12.12 -30.25 8.46
CA GLN A 46 11.76 -30.40 9.87
C GLN A 46 11.45 -29.05 10.51
N LEU A 47 12.20 -28.00 10.16
CA LEU A 47 11.89 -26.65 10.62
C LEU A 47 10.53 -26.18 10.10
N ALA A 48 10.23 -26.40 8.82
CA ALA A 48 8.92 -26.03 8.25
C ALA A 48 7.74 -26.76 8.92
N VAL A 49 7.96 -27.99 9.41
CA VAL A 49 6.96 -28.71 10.21
C VAL A 49 6.85 -28.10 11.61
N HIS A 50 7.97 -27.86 12.28
CA HIS A 50 8.02 -27.25 13.62
C HIS A 50 7.28 -25.91 13.67
N LEU A 51 7.51 -25.02 12.69
CA LEU A 51 6.89 -23.70 12.60
C LEU A 51 5.35 -23.75 12.49
N ARG A 52 4.76 -24.89 12.12
CA ARG A 52 3.30 -25.08 12.05
C ARG A 52 2.70 -25.60 13.36
N THR A 53 3.53 -25.95 14.34
CA THR A 53 3.08 -26.46 15.64
C THR A 53 2.94 -25.32 16.65
N PRO A 54 2.17 -25.51 17.73
CA PRO A 54 2.15 -24.56 18.85
C PRO A 54 3.54 -24.29 19.44
N ALA A 55 4.43 -25.30 19.46
CA ALA A 55 5.80 -25.15 19.95
C ALA A 55 6.66 -24.25 19.05
N GLY A 56 6.39 -24.20 17.75
CA GLY A 56 7.07 -23.33 16.80
C GLY A 56 6.46 -21.95 16.62
N ALA A 57 5.34 -21.64 17.29
CA ALA A 57 4.63 -20.37 17.11
C ALA A 57 5.50 -19.14 17.47
N ALA A 58 6.35 -19.23 18.49
CA ALA A 58 7.26 -18.15 18.86
C ALA A 58 8.41 -17.96 17.85
N ASP A 59 8.90 -19.06 17.25
CA ASP A 59 9.88 -19.01 16.16
C ASP A 59 9.25 -18.37 14.92
N LEU A 60 8.03 -18.78 14.57
CA LEU A 60 7.28 -18.22 13.46
C LEU A 60 7.07 -16.71 13.64
N ALA A 61 6.66 -16.27 14.82
CA ALA A 61 6.47 -14.85 15.11
C ALA A 61 7.76 -14.05 14.84
N ARG A 62 8.92 -14.54 15.30
CA ARG A 62 10.22 -13.92 15.02
C ARG A 62 10.58 -13.86 13.54
N LEU A 63 10.21 -14.89 12.77
CA LEU A 63 10.47 -14.92 11.33
C LEU A 63 9.55 -13.97 10.56
N VAL A 64 8.28 -13.88 10.96
CA VAL A 64 7.33 -12.89 10.42
C VAL A 64 7.81 -11.48 10.70
N ASP A 65 8.21 -11.18 11.95
CA ASP A 65 8.73 -9.85 12.33
C ASP A 65 10.00 -9.47 11.57
N ALA A 66 10.81 -10.45 11.15
CA ALA A 66 12.02 -10.20 10.37
C ALA A 66 11.74 -9.74 8.94
N VAL A 67 10.58 -10.11 8.39
CA VAL A 67 10.19 -9.77 7.00
C VAL A 67 9.14 -8.66 6.95
N ALA A 68 8.33 -8.49 8.00
CA ALA A 68 7.32 -7.45 8.08
C ALA A 68 7.93 -6.04 8.12
N VAL A 69 7.19 -5.08 7.57
CA VAL A 69 7.58 -3.67 7.48
C VAL A 69 6.58 -2.83 8.28
N HIS A 70 7.07 -2.15 9.32
CA HIS A 70 6.21 -1.48 10.31
C HIS A 70 6.47 0.02 10.49
N THR A 71 7.15 0.72 9.57
CA THR A 71 7.23 2.19 9.69
C THR A 71 5.93 2.80 9.24
N SER A 72 5.37 3.58 10.15
CA SER A 72 4.26 4.46 9.89
C SER A 72 4.47 5.75 10.71
N GLU A 73 3.64 6.74 10.41
CA GLU A 73 3.60 8.00 11.12
C GLU A 73 2.14 8.44 11.22
N VAL A 74 1.84 9.22 12.26
CA VAL A 74 0.49 9.75 12.44
C VAL A 74 0.29 10.83 11.38
N PHE A 75 -0.84 10.81 10.67
CA PHE A 75 -1.14 11.65 9.49
C PHE A 75 -0.27 11.33 8.24
N ARG A 76 0.06 10.05 8.01
CA ARG A 76 0.73 9.62 6.76
C ARG A 76 -0.15 9.87 5.52
N ASP A 77 0.46 10.52 4.52
CA ASP A 77 -0.16 10.88 3.23
C ASP A 77 -1.37 11.82 3.40
N GLU A 78 -1.05 13.09 3.64
CA GLU A 78 -2.00 14.17 3.89
C GLU A 78 -2.99 14.40 2.75
N VAL A 79 -2.54 14.19 1.50
CA VAL A 79 -3.37 14.34 0.30
C VAL A 79 -4.50 13.30 0.30
N GLN A 80 -4.16 12.03 0.56
CA GLN A 80 -5.18 10.98 0.67
C GLN A 80 -6.08 11.18 1.90
N LEU A 81 -5.54 11.60 3.04
CA LEU A 81 -6.34 11.83 4.25
C LEU A 81 -7.32 13.00 4.08
N THR A 82 -6.92 14.05 3.37
CA THR A 82 -7.79 15.18 3.01
C THR A 82 -8.94 14.71 2.13
N ALA A 83 -8.64 13.96 1.07
CA ALA A 83 -9.66 13.38 0.20
C ALA A 83 -10.60 12.40 0.94
N PHE A 84 -10.06 11.60 1.86
CA PHE A 84 -10.86 10.69 2.69
C PHE A 84 -11.81 11.47 3.58
N ARG A 85 -11.33 12.53 4.24
CA ARG A 85 -12.15 13.40 5.09
C ARG A 85 -13.32 13.96 4.28
N GLU A 86 -13.02 14.60 3.16
CA GLU A 86 -14.00 15.34 2.35
C GLU A 86 -15.01 14.45 1.63
N HIS A 87 -14.57 13.32 1.06
CA HIS A 87 -15.43 12.50 0.21
C HIS A 87 -16.07 11.32 0.93
N VAL A 88 -15.51 10.87 2.07
CA VAL A 88 -15.96 9.66 2.76
C VAL A 88 -16.42 9.96 4.18
N LEU A 89 -15.55 10.54 5.01
CA LEU A 89 -15.81 10.67 6.44
C LEU A 89 -16.88 11.72 6.76
N SER A 90 -16.68 12.98 6.32
CA SER A 90 -17.60 14.09 6.60
C SER A 90 -19.01 13.81 6.05
N PRO A 91 -19.19 13.36 4.78
CA PRO A 91 -20.52 13.05 4.27
C PRO A 91 -21.21 11.92 5.04
N ARG A 92 -20.46 10.92 5.53
CA ARG A 92 -21.03 9.82 6.31
C ARG A 92 -21.53 10.29 7.68
N ILE A 93 -20.72 11.08 8.39
CA ILE A 93 -21.08 11.64 9.72
C ILE A 93 -22.23 12.66 9.62
N GLN A 94 -22.35 13.36 8.50
CA GLN A 94 -23.45 14.30 8.25
C GLN A 94 -24.76 13.58 7.92
N ARG A 95 -24.71 12.49 7.14
CA ARG A 95 -25.89 11.69 6.77
C ARG A 95 -26.43 10.86 7.94
N SER A 96 -25.54 10.33 8.78
CA SER A 96 -25.92 9.51 9.92
C SER A 96 -25.07 9.87 11.14
N LYS A 97 -25.74 10.11 12.26
CA LYS A 97 -25.10 10.28 13.58
C LYS A 97 -24.91 8.96 14.31
N THR A 98 -24.96 7.84 13.61
CA THR A 98 -24.71 6.52 14.19
C THR A 98 -23.22 6.27 14.42
N PRO A 99 -22.85 5.46 15.41
CA PRO A 99 -21.47 5.04 15.63
C PRO A 99 -20.83 4.43 14.39
N LEU A 100 -19.63 4.89 14.04
CA LEU A 100 -18.84 4.33 12.95
C LEU A 100 -18.08 3.09 13.41
N ARG A 101 -18.04 2.06 12.56
CA ARG A 101 -17.20 0.88 12.74
C ARG A 101 -16.09 0.91 11.70
N VAL A 102 -14.87 1.21 12.15
CA VAL A 102 -13.71 1.37 11.28
C VAL A 102 -12.70 0.26 11.54
N TRP A 103 -12.02 -0.21 10.51
CA TRP A 103 -10.92 -1.17 10.62
C TRP A 103 -9.66 -0.65 9.92
N SER A 104 -8.54 -0.56 10.64
CA SER A 104 -7.19 -0.42 10.09
C SER A 104 -6.52 -1.80 10.02
N ALA A 105 -6.44 -2.35 8.81
CA ALA A 105 -5.92 -3.67 8.49
C ALA A 105 -4.43 -3.58 8.09
N GLY A 106 -3.56 -4.07 8.98
CA GLY A 106 -2.11 -3.86 8.94
C GLY A 106 -1.71 -2.56 9.64
N CYS A 107 -2.17 -2.38 10.88
CA CYS A 107 -2.09 -1.10 11.60
C CYS A 107 -0.71 -0.75 12.17
N ALA A 108 0.29 -1.63 12.05
CA ALA A 108 1.62 -1.46 12.62
C ALA A 108 1.56 -1.05 14.11
N ALA A 109 2.31 -0.02 14.51
CA ALA A 109 2.37 0.46 15.89
C ALA A 109 1.24 1.43 16.26
N GLY A 110 0.13 1.43 15.50
CA GLY A 110 -1.11 2.13 15.83
C GLY A 110 -1.18 3.58 15.32
N GLU A 111 -0.21 4.05 14.54
CA GLU A 111 -0.20 5.41 13.99
C GLU A 111 -1.42 5.69 13.10
N GLU A 112 -1.83 4.72 12.27
CA GLU A 112 -3.02 4.85 11.43
C GLU A 112 -4.30 4.86 12.27
N VAL A 113 -4.37 4.01 13.31
CA VAL A 113 -5.50 4.01 14.26
C VAL A 113 -5.61 5.38 14.96
N ALA A 114 -4.50 5.95 15.43
CA ALA A 114 -4.49 7.29 16.02
C ALA A 114 -4.96 8.35 15.02
N THR A 115 -4.52 8.27 13.77
CA THR A 115 -4.95 9.18 12.69
C THR A 115 -6.46 9.11 12.48
N LEU A 116 -7.03 7.91 12.36
CA LEU A 116 -8.47 7.71 12.18
C LEU A 116 -9.29 8.25 13.35
N LEU A 117 -8.86 7.97 14.58
CA LEU A 117 -9.50 8.51 15.79
C LEU A 117 -9.50 10.03 15.84
N LEU A 118 -8.37 10.66 15.49
CA LEU A 118 -8.25 12.11 15.44
C LEU A 118 -9.17 12.72 14.38
N LEU A 119 -9.18 12.16 13.16
CA LEU A 119 -10.07 12.61 12.09
C LEU A 119 -11.55 12.47 12.49
N MET A 120 -11.93 11.32 13.05
CA MET A 120 -13.29 11.10 13.54
C MET A 120 -13.69 12.10 14.64
N ALA A 121 -12.79 12.39 15.58
CA ALA A 121 -13.03 13.38 16.63
C ALA A 121 -13.15 14.81 16.10
N GLN A 122 -12.35 15.18 15.09
CA GLN A 122 -12.40 16.50 14.44
C GLN A 122 -13.71 16.70 13.65
N GLU A 123 -14.21 15.65 13.01
CA GLU A 123 -15.48 15.67 12.26
C GLU A 123 -16.73 15.52 13.16
N GLY A 124 -16.54 15.34 14.47
CA GLY A 124 -17.65 15.18 15.41
C GLY A 124 -18.41 13.86 15.24
N ALA A 125 -17.68 12.78 14.99
CA ALA A 125 -18.23 11.43 15.03
C ALA A 125 -18.79 11.10 16.42
N ASP A 126 -19.75 10.17 16.47
CA ASP A 126 -20.32 9.69 17.73
C ASP A 126 -19.21 9.07 18.63
N PRO A 127 -19.12 9.40 19.93
CA PRO A 127 -18.12 8.83 20.84
C PRO A 127 -18.18 7.30 21.03
N ALA A 128 -19.30 6.67 20.67
CA ALA A 128 -19.46 5.22 20.62
C ALA A 128 -18.86 4.61 19.34
N SER A 129 -18.36 5.42 18.39
CA SER A 129 -17.61 4.92 17.24
C SER A 129 -16.35 4.18 17.68
N ARG A 130 -15.91 3.21 16.88
CA ARG A 130 -14.79 2.33 17.22
C ARG A 130 -13.86 2.11 16.03
N VAL A 131 -12.57 1.99 16.34
CA VAL A 131 -11.52 1.63 15.37
C VAL A 131 -10.88 0.32 15.82
N LEU A 132 -11.01 -0.72 15.00
CA LEU A 132 -10.23 -1.95 15.14
C LEU A 132 -8.89 -1.77 14.43
N GLY A 133 -7.78 -1.95 15.13
CA GLY A 133 -6.46 -2.11 14.53
C GLY A 133 -6.06 -3.58 14.52
N THR A 134 -5.65 -4.11 13.36
CA THR A 134 -5.08 -5.46 13.31
C THR A 134 -3.73 -5.50 12.64
N ASP A 135 -2.85 -6.36 13.13
CA ASP A 135 -1.56 -6.64 12.50
C ASP A 135 -1.21 -8.13 12.68
N ILE A 136 -0.31 -8.64 11.83
CA ILE A 136 0.21 -10.01 11.94
C ILE A 136 1.20 -10.13 13.11
N SER A 137 1.90 -9.03 13.44
CA SER A 137 2.90 -8.98 14.50
C SER A 137 2.28 -8.65 15.88
N GLU A 138 2.29 -9.60 16.81
CA GLU A 138 1.89 -9.30 18.20
C GLU A 138 2.88 -8.35 18.89
N GLN A 139 4.15 -8.40 18.49
CA GLN A 139 5.19 -7.53 19.02
C GLN A 139 4.90 -6.05 18.70
N VAL A 140 4.47 -5.74 17.47
CA VAL A 140 4.09 -4.37 17.11
C VAL A 140 2.77 -3.95 17.79
N LEU A 141 1.80 -4.86 17.89
CA LEU A 141 0.52 -4.60 18.56
C LEU A 141 0.66 -4.29 20.05
N THR A 142 1.66 -4.86 20.73
CA THR A 142 1.98 -4.51 22.12
C THR A 142 2.25 -3.01 22.27
N ARG A 143 2.94 -2.40 21.29
CA ARG A 143 3.18 -0.96 21.25
C ARG A 143 1.94 -0.19 20.81
N ALA A 144 1.21 -0.71 19.83
CA ALA A 144 0.00 -0.09 19.30
C ALA A 144 -1.07 0.15 20.38
N ARG A 145 -1.23 -0.80 21.31
CA ARG A 145 -2.16 -0.68 22.44
C ARG A 145 -1.86 0.50 23.37
N GLU A 146 -0.63 1.02 23.37
CA GLU A 146 -0.32 2.20 24.16
C GLU A 146 -0.85 3.51 23.56
N LEU A 147 -1.05 3.54 22.22
CA LEU A 147 -1.34 4.75 21.43
C LEU A 147 -0.48 5.94 21.87
N SER A 148 0.81 5.66 22.03
CA SER A 148 1.82 6.58 22.53
C SER A 148 2.99 6.58 21.58
N PHE A 149 3.42 7.75 21.11
CA PHE A 149 4.33 7.89 19.98
C PHE A 149 5.55 8.78 20.31
N PRO A 150 6.73 8.52 19.72
CA PRO A 150 7.84 9.46 19.79
C PRO A 150 7.49 10.76 19.06
N ALA A 151 8.25 11.84 19.31
CA ALA A 151 8.00 13.14 18.69
C ALA A 151 8.04 13.07 17.14
N ASP A 152 8.97 12.30 16.58
CA ASP A 152 9.17 12.19 15.13
C ASP A 152 7.99 11.55 14.39
N ALA A 153 7.28 10.63 15.05
CA ALA A 153 6.06 10.01 14.51
C ALA A 153 4.87 10.97 14.52
N LEU A 154 4.97 12.10 15.24
CA LEU A 154 3.95 13.16 15.32
C LEU A 154 4.31 14.39 14.49
N ARG A 155 5.38 14.35 13.67
CA ARG A 155 5.87 15.53 12.93
C ARG A 155 4.85 16.10 11.94
N ARG A 156 3.95 15.25 11.41
CA ARG A 156 2.88 15.65 10.48
C ARG A 156 1.57 16.02 11.17
N VAL A 157 1.46 15.84 12.49
CA VAL A 157 0.23 16.18 13.22
C VAL A 157 0.16 17.69 13.41
N PRO A 158 -0.90 18.38 12.93
CA PRO A 158 -1.01 19.82 13.10
C PRO A 158 -1.00 20.23 14.59
N GLU A 159 -0.46 21.41 14.89
CA GLU A 159 -0.21 21.86 16.27
C GLU A 159 -1.46 21.87 17.16
N GLY A 160 -2.59 22.38 16.64
CA GLY A 160 -3.85 22.43 17.37
C GLY A 160 -4.35 21.04 17.82
N PRO A 161 -4.57 20.09 16.90
CA PRO A 161 -4.88 18.70 17.24
C PRO A 161 -3.83 18.05 18.13
N ARG A 162 -2.53 18.31 17.90
CA ARG A 162 -1.45 17.76 18.72
C ARG A 162 -1.55 18.20 20.18
N ALA A 163 -1.71 19.49 20.42
CA ALA A 163 -1.85 20.07 21.76
C ALA A 163 -3.14 19.62 22.46
N ARG A 164 -4.22 19.41 21.70
CA ARG A 164 -5.53 19.01 22.24
C ARG A 164 -5.63 17.53 22.59
N TYR A 165 -5.06 16.66 21.77
CA TYR A 165 -5.33 15.22 21.84
C TYR A 165 -4.13 14.37 22.26
N PHE A 166 -2.96 14.96 22.48
CA PHE A 166 -1.80 14.26 23.02
C PHE A 166 -1.34 14.86 24.34
N ALA A 167 -1.02 13.98 25.28
CA ALA A 167 -0.42 14.32 26.56
C ALA A 167 0.99 13.75 26.67
N PRO A 168 1.94 14.45 27.32
CA PRO A 168 3.28 13.90 27.59
C PRO A 168 3.21 12.60 28.41
N LYS A 169 3.96 11.58 27.98
CA LYS A 169 4.14 10.29 28.68
C LYS A 169 5.62 9.89 28.61
N GLY A 170 6.41 10.39 29.55
CA GLY A 170 7.87 10.21 29.55
C GLY A 170 8.50 10.85 28.31
N ARG A 171 9.22 10.06 27.50
CA ARG A 171 9.81 10.51 26.22
C ARG A 171 8.86 10.43 25.02
N ARG A 172 7.62 10.01 25.24
CA ARG A 172 6.59 9.83 24.21
C ARG A 172 5.40 10.75 24.49
N HIS A 173 4.48 10.80 23.55
CA HIS A 173 3.22 11.54 23.66
C HIS A 173 2.08 10.55 23.45
N ALA A 174 1.22 10.40 24.45
CA ALA A 174 0.09 9.49 24.43
C ALA A 174 -1.19 10.19 24.00
N LEU A 175 -2.00 9.52 23.20
CA LEU A 175 -3.34 9.98 22.86
C LEU A 175 -4.19 10.07 24.14
N VAL A 176 -5.07 11.06 24.25
CA VAL A 176 -5.97 11.23 25.40
C VAL A 176 -6.91 10.03 25.56
N GLU A 177 -7.28 9.72 26.81
CA GLU A 177 -8.01 8.50 27.15
C GLU A 177 -9.35 8.36 26.42
N SER A 178 -10.07 9.48 26.22
CA SER A 178 -11.35 9.50 25.51
C SER A 178 -11.27 8.99 24.07
N LEU A 179 -10.12 9.12 23.42
CA LEU A 179 -9.90 8.55 22.09
C LEU A 179 -9.32 7.14 22.18
N ARG A 180 -8.42 6.86 23.14
CA ARG A 180 -7.86 5.51 23.31
C ARG A 180 -8.94 4.46 23.58
N ALA A 181 -9.96 4.81 24.37
CA ALA A 181 -11.08 3.93 24.68
C ALA A 181 -11.94 3.55 23.45
N GLN A 182 -11.76 4.22 22.31
CA GLN A 182 -12.43 3.89 21.06
C GLN A 182 -11.63 2.89 20.20
N ALA A 183 -10.40 2.55 20.58
CA ALA A 183 -9.56 1.60 19.85
C ALA A 183 -9.64 0.20 20.44
N GLU A 184 -9.65 -0.81 19.57
CA GLU A 184 -9.36 -2.19 19.92
C GLU A 184 -8.23 -2.72 19.03
N PHE A 185 -7.37 -3.59 19.58
CA PHE A 185 -6.26 -4.19 18.84
C PHE A 185 -6.31 -5.71 18.88
N ARG A 186 -6.28 -6.36 17.71
CA ARG A 186 -6.28 -7.83 17.58
C ARG A 186 -5.19 -8.30 16.64
N ARG A 187 -4.56 -9.44 16.96
CA ARG A 187 -3.69 -10.12 15.99
C ARG A 187 -4.55 -10.69 14.88
N HIS A 188 -4.23 -10.36 13.63
CA HIS A 188 -4.87 -10.97 12.48
C HIS A 188 -3.91 -10.99 11.29
N ASN A 189 -3.74 -12.17 10.71
CA ASN A 189 -3.06 -12.34 9.44
C ASN A 189 -4.10 -12.22 8.33
N LEU A 190 -3.87 -11.33 7.36
CA LEU A 190 -4.77 -11.11 6.22
C LEU A 190 -4.84 -12.30 5.24
N MET A 191 -4.12 -13.39 5.52
CA MET A 191 -4.25 -14.65 4.81
C MET A 191 -5.14 -15.67 5.54
N ASP A 192 -5.48 -15.41 6.79
CA ASP A 192 -6.22 -16.35 7.63
C ASP A 192 -7.72 -16.00 7.65
N ALA A 193 -8.56 -17.04 7.65
CA ALA A 193 -9.99 -16.92 7.93
C ALA A 193 -10.28 -17.53 9.33
N PRO A 194 -11.32 -17.05 10.03
CA PRO A 194 -12.25 -15.99 9.66
C PRO A 194 -11.64 -14.58 9.80
N TYR A 195 -12.12 -13.65 8.97
CA TYR A 195 -11.81 -12.23 9.09
C TYR A 195 -12.55 -11.61 10.29
N PRO A 196 -12.02 -10.55 10.92
CA PRO A 196 -12.68 -9.86 12.02
C PRO A 196 -14.09 -9.38 11.67
N GLU A 197 -14.97 -9.45 12.66
CA GLU A 197 -16.30 -8.84 12.59
C GLU A 197 -16.29 -7.44 13.17
N ALA A 198 -17.18 -6.59 12.64
CA ALA A 198 -17.35 -5.24 13.15
C ALA A 198 -17.99 -5.23 14.55
N PHE A 199 -17.71 -4.17 15.31
CA PHE A 199 -18.29 -3.97 16.64
C PHE A 199 -19.82 -3.99 16.57
N GLY A 200 -20.46 -4.81 17.43
CA GLY A 200 -21.92 -4.98 17.43
C GLY A 200 -22.48 -5.82 16.28
N GLY A 201 -21.62 -6.45 15.46
CA GLY A 201 -22.01 -7.30 14.33
C GLY A 201 -22.15 -6.55 13.01
N GLY A 202 -22.33 -7.31 11.92
CA GLY A 202 -22.42 -6.80 10.56
C GLY A 202 -21.05 -6.44 9.97
N GLY A 203 -21.04 -5.51 9.02
CA GLY A 203 -19.84 -5.07 8.30
C GLY A 203 -19.26 -3.75 8.80
N PHE A 204 -18.03 -3.45 8.36
CA PHE A 204 -17.35 -2.18 8.65
C PHE A 204 -17.80 -1.06 7.72
N ASP A 205 -17.99 0.12 8.28
CA ASP A 205 -18.31 1.33 7.52
C ASP A 205 -17.13 1.80 6.66
N VAL A 206 -15.92 1.62 7.20
CA VAL A 206 -14.66 1.97 6.56
C VAL A 206 -13.61 0.92 6.90
N ILE A 207 -12.86 0.47 5.90
CA ILE A 207 -11.67 -0.36 6.07
C ILE A 207 -10.48 0.35 5.42
N PHE A 208 -9.43 0.61 6.18
CA PHE A 208 -8.13 1.06 5.69
C PHE A 208 -7.23 -0.17 5.57
N CYS A 209 -6.62 -0.35 4.40
CA CYS A 209 -5.55 -1.34 4.20
C CYS A 209 -4.50 -0.71 3.28
N ARG A 210 -3.64 0.12 3.86
CA ARG A 210 -2.71 1.00 3.13
C ARG A 210 -1.28 0.61 3.39
N ASN A 211 -0.48 0.54 2.32
CA ASN A 211 0.94 0.21 2.40
C ASN A 211 1.21 -1.19 3.01
N VAL A 212 0.31 -2.13 2.78
CA VAL A 212 0.38 -3.52 3.27
C VAL A 212 0.35 -4.49 2.10
N LEU A 213 -0.61 -4.32 1.19
CA LEU A 213 -0.81 -5.16 0.01
C LEU A 213 0.26 -4.92 -1.05
N ILE A 214 0.98 -3.80 -0.96
CA ILE A 214 2.28 -3.63 -1.62
C ILE A 214 3.32 -4.66 -1.18
N TYR A 215 3.05 -5.54 -0.23
CA TYR A 215 3.93 -6.66 0.10
C TYR A 215 3.31 -8.01 -0.23
N PHE A 216 2.22 -8.08 -1.00
CA PHE A 216 1.52 -9.34 -1.29
C PHE A 216 1.82 -9.88 -2.69
N THR A 217 1.87 -11.22 -2.81
CA THR A 217 1.84 -11.87 -4.14
C THR A 217 0.56 -11.49 -4.90
N PRO A 218 0.52 -11.52 -6.24
CA PRO A 218 -0.69 -11.17 -6.99
C PRO A 218 -1.94 -11.94 -6.54
N ASP A 219 -1.81 -13.24 -6.27
CA ASP A 219 -2.93 -14.06 -5.80
C ASP A 219 -3.34 -13.73 -4.36
N ALA A 220 -2.37 -13.52 -3.46
CA ALA A 220 -2.66 -13.10 -2.09
C ALA A 220 -3.37 -11.75 -2.08
N PHE A 221 -2.89 -10.78 -2.85
CA PHE A 221 -3.52 -9.46 -3.00
C PHE A 221 -4.99 -9.60 -3.40
N GLN A 222 -5.30 -10.38 -4.44
CA GLN A 222 -6.67 -10.52 -4.95
C GLN A 222 -7.58 -11.20 -3.93
N ARG A 223 -7.09 -12.25 -3.26
CA ARG A 223 -7.84 -12.92 -2.19
C ARG A 223 -8.14 -11.97 -1.04
N THR A 224 -7.13 -11.25 -0.55
CA THR A 224 -7.29 -10.32 0.57
C THR A 224 -8.24 -9.18 0.23
N VAL A 225 -8.15 -8.56 -0.96
CA VAL A 225 -9.08 -7.50 -1.38
C VAL A 225 -10.53 -7.98 -1.39
N ARG A 226 -10.78 -9.18 -1.93
CA ARG A 226 -12.13 -9.78 -1.91
C ARG A 226 -12.64 -9.95 -0.48
N SER A 227 -11.85 -10.58 0.39
CA SER A 227 -12.24 -10.80 1.80
C SER A 227 -12.47 -9.49 2.56
N LEU A 228 -11.68 -8.43 2.31
CA LEU A 228 -11.93 -7.10 2.86
C LEU A 228 -13.26 -6.52 2.34
N GLY A 229 -13.54 -6.65 1.04
CA GLY A 229 -14.82 -6.23 0.44
C GLY A 229 -16.03 -6.94 1.07
N GLU A 230 -15.93 -8.23 1.36
CA GLU A 230 -16.98 -9.00 2.04
C GLU A 230 -17.23 -8.52 3.47
N ARG A 231 -16.22 -7.97 4.15
CA ARG A 231 -16.33 -7.43 5.52
C ARG A 231 -16.83 -5.99 5.59
N LEU A 232 -16.92 -5.27 4.47
CA LEU A 232 -17.56 -3.95 4.46
C LEU A 232 -19.04 -4.03 4.87
N ALA A 233 -19.66 -2.91 5.18
CA ALA A 233 -21.10 -2.74 5.28
C ALA A 233 -21.67 -2.36 3.90
N PRO A 234 -22.99 -2.49 3.65
CA PRO A 234 -23.66 -1.76 2.57
C PRO A 234 -23.16 -0.32 2.43
N GLY A 235 -22.69 0.07 1.25
CA GLY A 235 -22.13 1.41 1.02
C GLY A 235 -20.84 1.71 1.77
N GLY A 236 -20.22 0.75 2.46
CA GLY A 236 -18.95 0.90 3.17
C GLY A 236 -17.78 1.13 2.20
N VAL A 237 -16.69 1.71 2.70
CA VAL A 237 -15.55 2.12 1.85
C VAL A 237 -14.26 1.41 2.23
N LEU A 238 -13.63 0.76 1.26
CA LEU A 238 -12.27 0.25 1.34
C LEU A 238 -11.30 1.32 0.82
N VAL A 239 -10.32 1.69 1.64
CA VAL A 239 -9.29 2.68 1.35
C VAL A 239 -7.95 1.96 1.19
N LEU A 240 -7.38 2.05 -0.02
CA LEU A 240 -6.07 1.51 -0.37
C LEU A 240 -5.08 2.64 -0.66
N SER A 241 -3.77 2.41 -0.55
CA SER A 241 -2.79 3.45 -0.90
C SER A 241 -2.69 3.69 -2.41
N ALA A 242 -2.09 4.80 -2.83
CA ALA A 242 -1.86 5.13 -4.23
C ALA A 242 -1.04 4.05 -4.99
N ALA A 243 -0.23 3.28 -4.26
CA ALA A 243 0.59 2.20 -4.79
C ALA A 243 -0.18 0.85 -4.92
N GLU A 244 -1.44 0.79 -4.49
CA GLU A 244 -2.25 -0.43 -4.41
C GLU A 244 -3.53 -0.37 -5.27
N PRO A 245 -3.53 0.20 -6.50
CA PRO A 245 -4.75 0.25 -7.29
C PRO A 245 -5.22 -1.15 -7.67
N LEU A 246 -6.54 -1.33 -7.70
CA LEU A 246 -7.16 -2.57 -8.17
C LEU A 246 -7.14 -2.58 -9.70
N LEU A 247 -6.41 -3.54 -10.28
CA LEU A 247 -6.43 -3.78 -11.73
C LEU A 247 -7.78 -4.29 -12.20
N GLN A 248 -8.40 -5.11 -11.37
CA GLN A 248 -9.73 -5.65 -11.55
C GLN A 248 -10.45 -5.36 -10.24
N VAL A 249 -11.44 -4.47 -10.30
CA VAL A 249 -12.29 -4.17 -9.17
C VAL A 249 -13.26 -5.35 -9.01
N PRO A 250 -13.34 -6.00 -7.83
CA PRO A 250 -14.33 -7.04 -7.58
C PRO A 250 -15.75 -6.56 -7.89
N PRO A 251 -16.65 -7.41 -8.41
CA PRO A 251 -18.01 -6.99 -8.80
C PRO A 251 -18.82 -6.30 -7.70
N GLU A 252 -18.57 -6.64 -6.44
CA GLU A 252 -19.20 -6.06 -5.27
C GLU A 252 -18.67 -4.67 -4.89
N LEU A 253 -17.57 -4.22 -5.52
CA LEU A 253 -16.93 -2.94 -5.29
C LEU A 253 -17.05 -2.03 -6.51
N ARG A 254 -17.22 -0.73 -6.26
CA ARG A 254 -17.10 0.31 -7.27
C ARG A 254 -16.07 1.33 -6.86
N LEU A 255 -15.18 1.69 -7.78
CA LEU A 255 -14.26 2.82 -7.57
C LEU A 255 -15.07 4.12 -7.45
N LEU A 256 -14.91 4.82 -6.33
CA LEU A 256 -15.31 6.21 -6.17
C LEU A 256 -14.20 7.07 -6.77
N PRO A 257 -14.46 7.79 -7.88
CA PRO A 257 -13.46 8.67 -8.46
C PRO A 257 -13.07 9.74 -7.44
N SER A 258 -11.79 9.81 -7.12
CA SER A 258 -11.17 10.92 -6.42
C SER A 258 -9.88 11.22 -7.17
N GLU A 259 -9.57 12.49 -7.37
CA GLU A 259 -8.33 12.90 -8.04
C GLU A 259 -7.10 12.40 -7.27
N HIS A 260 -7.24 12.21 -5.97
CA HIS A 260 -6.15 12.08 -5.01
C HIS A 260 -6.00 10.69 -4.37
N ALA A 261 -6.97 9.78 -4.53
CA ALA A 261 -6.98 8.52 -3.79
C ALA A 261 -7.83 7.41 -4.45
N PHE A 262 -7.56 6.16 -4.06
CA PHE A 262 -8.37 5.01 -4.45
C PHE A 262 -9.33 4.60 -3.32
N PHE A 263 -10.61 4.93 -3.49
CA PHE A 263 -11.68 4.56 -2.59
C PHE A 263 -12.62 3.59 -3.30
N TYR A 264 -12.86 2.41 -2.73
CA TYR A 264 -13.74 1.40 -3.31
C TYR A 264 -14.96 1.24 -2.41
N VAL A 265 -16.13 1.56 -2.96
CA VAL A 265 -17.40 1.51 -2.24
C VAL A 265 -18.04 0.16 -2.48
N ARG A 266 -18.48 -0.51 -1.42
CA ARG A 266 -19.30 -1.71 -1.57
C ARG A 266 -20.71 -1.35 -2.01
N GLU A 267 -21.13 -1.90 -3.14
CA GLU A 267 -22.50 -1.75 -3.61
C GLU A 267 -23.42 -2.75 -2.89
N ASP A 268 -24.66 -2.35 -2.66
CA ASP A 268 -25.67 -3.30 -2.21
C ASP A 268 -25.96 -4.31 -3.31
N ALA A 269 -26.03 -5.58 -2.94
CA ALA A 269 -26.44 -6.62 -3.87
C ALA A 269 -27.95 -6.47 -4.18
N ALA A 270 -28.27 -5.80 -5.30
CA ALA A 270 -29.47 -6.08 -6.09
C ALA A 270 -29.17 -5.88 -7.59
N PRO A 271 -29.64 -6.77 -8.48
CA PRO A 271 -29.20 -6.84 -9.86
C PRO A 271 -29.85 -5.75 -10.70
N VAL A 272 -29.04 -4.99 -11.44
CA VAL A 272 -29.52 -4.23 -12.58
C VAL A 272 -28.75 -4.71 -13.79
N GLU A 273 -29.37 -5.59 -14.58
CA GLU A 273 -29.02 -5.70 -16.00
C GLU A 273 -29.06 -4.31 -16.59
N THR A 274 -27.91 -3.79 -16.98
CA THR A 274 -27.89 -2.60 -17.82
C THR A 274 -28.49 -2.98 -19.17
N PRO A 275 -29.45 -2.20 -19.71
CA PRO A 275 -29.95 -2.45 -21.06
C PRO A 275 -28.75 -2.34 -22.00
N ARG A 276 -28.41 -3.45 -22.68
CA ARG A 276 -27.47 -3.39 -23.79
C ARG A 276 -27.99 -2.34 -24.78
N PRO A 277 -27.20 -1.33 -25.19
CA PRO A 277 -27.63 -0.46 -26.25
C PRO A 277 -27.89 -1.34 -27.49
N LYS A 278 -29.10 -1.27 -28.03
CA LYS A 278 -29.39 -1.86 -29.33
C LYS A 278 -28.40 -1.25 -30.31
N ARG A 279 -27.52 -2.08 -30.87
CA ARG A 279 -26.68 -1.70 -32.01
C ARG A 279 -27.64 -1.33 -33.14
N ASP A 280 -27.82 -0.04 -33.34
CA ASP A 280 -28.39 0.46 -34.58
C ASP A 280 -27.34 0.22 -35.67
N SER A 281 -27.66 -0.63 -36.64
CA SER A 281 -26.80 -0.91 -37.79
C SER A 281 -26.87 0.24 -38.79
N GLY A 282 -26.62 1.45 -38.29
CA GLY A 282 -26.57 2.69 -39.06
C GLY A 282 -25.37 2.68 -40.00
N ARG A 283 -25.62 2.26 -41.23
CA ARG A 283 -24.69 2.31 -42.35
C ARG A 283 -24.46 3.79 -42.72
N PHE A 284 -23.32 4.36 -42.32
CA PHE A 284 -22.93 5.69 -42.78
C PHE A 284 -22.38 5.63 -44.22
N PRO A 285 -22.73 6.59 -45.10
CA PRO A 285 -22.19 6.66 -46.45
C PRO A 285 -20.73 7.13 -46.40
N SER A 286 -19.89 6.46 -47.20
CA SER A 286 -18.48 6.84 -47.38
C SER A 286 -18.39 8.13 -48.19
N ILE A 287 -17.76 9.16 -47.63
CA ILE A 287 -17.28 10.33 -48.37
C ILE A 287 -15.79 10.12 -48.63
N ALA A 288 -15.41 10.13 -49.90
CA ALA A 288 -14.01 10.08 -50.33
C ALA A 288 -13.35 11.43 -50.08
N GLY A 289 -12.39 11.48 -49.15
CA GLY A 289 -11.45 12.60 -48.97
C GLY A 289 -10.14 12.37 -49.72
N PRO A 290 -9.37 13.43 -50.04
CA PRO A 290 -8.17 13.33 -50.85
C PRO A 290 -7.04 12.61 -50.12
N ALA A 291 -6.18 11.93 -50.88
CA ALA A 291 -5.09 11.11 -50.37
C ALA A 291 -4.11 11.93 -49.51
N ALA A 292 -3.80 11.40 -48.32
CA ALA A 292 -2.77 11.93 -47.45
C ALA A 292 -1.37 11.83 -48.11
N PRO A 293 -0.47 12.81 -47.89
CA PRO A 293 0.90 12.72 -48.37
C PRO A 293 1.66 11.60 -47.66
N LYS A 294 2.55 10.94 -48.40
CA LYS A 294 3.40 9.87 -47.87
C LYS A 294 4.27 10.39 -46.71
N PRO A 295 4.43 9.61 -45.63
CA PRO A 295 5.35 9.99 -44.56
C PRO A 295 6.79 9.96 -45.08
N ASP A 296 7.52 11.04 -44.82
CA ASP A 296 8.97 11.08 -45.00
C ASP A 296 9.65 10.01 -44.13
N ALA A 297 10.80 9.55 -44.60
CA ALA A 297 11.62 8.52 -43.96
C ALA A 297 11.88 8.85 -42.47
N PRO A 298 11.89 7.83 -41.59
CA PRO A 298 12.07 8.06 -40.17
C PRO A 298 13.43 8.70 -39.90
N ALA A 299 13.43 9.84 -39.22
CA ALA A 299 14.61 10.39 -38.60
C ALA A 299 15.25 9.32 -37.70
N SER A 300 16.56 9.20 -37.76
CA SER A 300 17.37 8.31 -36.92
C SER A 300 16.99 8.49 -35.46
N LYS A 301 16.58 7.38 -34.81
CA LYS A 301 16.39 7.34 -33.35
C LYS A 301 17.68 7.84 -32.69
N PRO A 302 17.60 8.69 -31.66
CA PRO A 302 18.75 8.90 -30.77
C PRO A 302 19.19 7.53 -30.25
N ASP A 303 20.50 7.27 -30.26
CA ASP A 303 21.06 6.04 -29.71
C ASP A 303 20.50 5.81 -28.31
N ALA A 304 19.77 4.71 -28.14
CA ALA A 304 19.37 4.27 -26.82
C ALA A 304 20.66 3.98 -26.05
N PRO A 305 20.82 4.47 -24.81
CA PRO A 305 21.98 4.10 -24.00
C PRO A 305 22.04 2.58 -23.91
N ALA A 306 23.27 2.04 -23.93
CA ALA A 306 23.50 0.61 -23.80
C ALA A 306 22.79 0.10 -22.52
N PRO A 307 22.16 -1.09 -22.56
CA PRO A 307 21.54 -1.64 -21.36
C PRO A 307 22.57 -1.73 -20.23
N PRO A 308 22.18 -1.41 -18.98
CA PRO A 308 23.10 -1.44 -17.86
C PRO A 308 23.69 -2.85 -17.67
N ASP A 309 24.95 -2.92 -17.24
CA ASP A 309 25.59 -4.20 -16.96
C ASP A 309 24.96 -4.89 -15.73
N GLU A 310 25.19 -6.20 -15.59
CA GLU A 310 24.58 -7.03 -14.55
C GLU A 310 24.92 -6.58 -13.12
N ALA A 311 26.13 -6.05 -12.91
CA ALA A 311 26.55 -5.56 -11.60
C ALA A 311 25.83 -4.24 -11.24
N SER A 312 25.73 -3.32 -12.20
CA SER A 312 24.96 -2.07 -12.06
C SER A 312 23.49 -2.35 -11.74
N MET A 313 22.88 -3.33 -12.41
CA MET A 313 21.50 -3.76 -12.13
C MET A 313 21.34 -4.36 -10.73
N ALA A 314 22.30 -5.18 -10.27
CA ALA A 314 22.26 -5.75 -8.93
C ALA A 314 22.44 -4.69 -7.82
N GLU A 315 23.27 -3.67 -8.06
CA GLU A 315 23.41 -2.51 -7.17
C GLU A 315 22.11 -1.68 -7.14
N ALA A 316 21.48 -1.44 -8.29
CA ALA A 316 20.18 -0.75 -8.37
C ALA A 316 19.09 -1.46 -7.57
N ASP A 317 18.99 -2.80 -7.68
CA ASP A 317 18.06 -3.61 -6.90
C ASP A 317 18.35 -3.55 -5.40
N TRP A 318 19.63 -3.54 -5.02
CA TRP A 318 20.03 -3.42 -3.63
C TRP A 318 19.64 -2.06 -3.05
N LEU A 319 19.91 -0.96 -3.76
CA LEU A 319 19.51 0.39 -3.36
C LEU A 319 18.00 0.53 -3.24
N PHE A 320 17.26 0.04 -4.23
CA PHE A 320 15.79 0.04 -4.18
C PHE A 320 15.28 -0.76 -2.98
N SER A 321 15.88 -1.91 -2.69
CA SER A 321 15.56 -2.69 -1.49
C SER A 321 15.91 -1.95 -0.20
N CYS A 322 16.99 -1.16 -0.16
CA CYS A 322 17.33 -0.31 0.97
C CYS A 322 16.32 0.81 1.19
N VAL A 323 15.70 1.33 0.12
CA VAL A 323 14.61 2.33 0.22
C VAL A 323 13.36 1.68 0.82
N LEU A 324 12.97 0.49 0.34
CA LEU A 324 11.84 -0.25 0.90
C LEU A 324 12.07 -0.65 2.38
N ASP A 325 13.30 -1.04 2.72
CA ASP A 325 13.69 -1.39 4.09
C ASP A 325 13.90 -0.14 4.97
N GLY A 326 14.33 0.98 4.39
CA GLY A 326 14.46 2.27 5.06
C GLY A 326 13.10 2.84 5.44
N ALA A 327 12.12 2.66 4.57
CA ALA A 327 10.70 2.84 4.86
C ALA A 327 10.15 1.82 5.88
N SER A 328 10.97 0.94 6.45
CA SER A 328 10.65 0.07 7.60
C SER A 328 11.40 0.42 8.88
N THR A 329 12.40 1.30 8.80
CA THR A 329 13.25 1.75 9.92
C THR A 329 13.23 3.26 10.17
N GLY A 330 12.41 4.02 9.44
CA GLY A 330 12.31 5.49 9.60
C GLY A 330 13.49 6.25 9.00
N VAL A 331 14.09 5.74 7.92
CA VAL A 331 15.15 6.44 7.19
C VAL A 331 14.64 7.81 6.69
N PRO A 332 15.42 8.90 6.84
CA PRO A 332 15.03 10.22 6.36
C PRO A 332 14.69 10.24 4.87
N ASP A 333 13.72 11.07 4.50
CA ASP A 333 13.27 11.27 3.12
C ASP A 333 14.44 11.63 2.19
N GLU A 334 15.42 12.42 2.66
CA GLU A 334 16.63 12.79 1.90
C GLU A 334 17.49 11.59 1.48
N LYS A 335 17.69 10.62 2.38
CA LYS A 335 18.45 9.41 2.06
C LYS A 335 17.67 8.53 1.09
N SER A 336 16.36 8.41 1.29
CA SER A 336 15.49 7.68 0.36
C SER A 336 15.51 8.30 -1.04
N GLU A 337 15.49 9.64 -1.13
CA GLU A 337 15.62 10.35 -2.41
C GLU A 337 16.97 10.06 -3.06
N HIS A 338 18.07 10.14 -2.31
CA HIS A 338 19.41 9.86 -2.79
C HIS A 338 19.53 8.43 -3.35
N ASP A 339 19.09 7.43 -2.58
CA ASP A 339 19.15 6.03 -2.96
C ASP A 339 18.27 5.75 -4.20
N LEU A 340 17.09 6.38 -4.30
CA LEU A 340 16.22 6.29 -5.48
C LEU A 340 16.84 6.94 -6.71
N ARG A 341 17.48 8.11 -6.59
CA ARG A 341 18.16 8.76 -7.71
C ARG A 341 19.33 7.92 -8.19
N ARG A 342 20.17 7.42 -7.27
CA ARG A 342 21.28 6.53 -7.61
C ARG A 342 20.81 5.23 -8.26
N CYS A 343 19.71 4.65 -7.77
CA CYS A 343 19.06 3.49 -8.41
C CYS A 343 18.69 3.81 -9.87
N LEU A 344 18.13 4.98 -10.15
CA LEU A 344 17.73 5.40 -11.50
C LEU A 344 18.90 5.83 -12.40
N ASP A 345 20.03 6.22 -11.83
CA ASP A 345 21.28 6.45 -12.58
C ASP A 345 21.88 5.12 -13.07
N LEU A 346 21.77 4.06 -12.26
CA LEU A 346 22.23 2.71 -12.57
C LEU A 346 21.26 1.93 -13.46
N ASP A 347 19.96 2.06 -13.23
CA ASP A 347 18.90 1.47 -14.03
C ASP A 347 17.83 2.53 -14.38
N PRO A 348 17.99 3.23 -15.51
CA PRO A 348 17.02 4.21 -15.98
C PRO A 348 15.66 3.63 -16.33
N ASP A 349 15.48 2.32 -16.46
CA ASP A 349 14.18 1.71 -16.77
C ASP A 349 13.53 1.07 -15.52
N HIS A 350 14.09 1.30 -14.32
CA HIS A 350 13.54 0.85 -13.04
C HIS A 350 12.26 1.63 -12.64
N VAL A 351 11.11 1.23 -13.20
CA VAL A 351 9.82 1.94 -13.06
C VAL A 351 9.37 2.10 -11.61
N ALA A 352 9.55 1.08 -10.76
CA ALA A 352 9.09 1.14 -9.37
C ALA A 352 9.83 2.22 -8.56
N ALA A 353 11.16 2.25 -8.63
CA ALA A 353 12.00 3.32 -8.09
C ALA A 353 11.57 4.70 -8.60
N ARG A 354 11.28 4.83 -9.90
CA ARG A 354 10.83 6.11 -10.46
C ARG A 354 9.47 6.55 -9.94
N TYR A 355 8.54 5.61 -9.77
CA TYR A 355 7.25 5.89 -9.16
C TYR A 355 7.39 6.32 -7.69
N LEU A 356 8.19 5.62 -6.88
CA LEU A 356 8.45 6.01 -5.49
C LEU A 356 9.14 7.38 -5.39
N LEU A 357 10.07 7.70 -6.30
CA LEU A 357 10.68 9.02 -6.36
C LEU A 357 9.63 10.09 -6.67
N GLY A 358 8.70 9.82 -7.58
CA GLY A 358 7.54 10.68 -7.83
C GLY A 358 6.77 10.98 -6.55
N LEU A 359 6.39 9.95 -5.80
CA LEU A 359 5.64 10.10 -4.54
C LEU A 359 6.40 10.95 -3.51
N LEU A 360 7.70 10.72 -3.38
CA LEU A 360 8.56 11.47 -2.46
C LEU A 360 8.65 12.95 -2.84
N LEU A 361 8.85 13.24 -4.13
CA LEU A 361 8.91 14.62 -4.64
C LEU A 361 7.61 15.38 -4.40
N GLU A 362 6.45 14.72 -4.49
CA GLU A 362 5.18 15.34 -4.13
C GLU A 362 5.09 15.68 -2.65
N GLN A 363 5.53 14.77 -1.79
CA GLN A 363 5.57 15.00 -0.34
C GLN A 363 6.52 16.16 0.02
N CYS A 364 7.58 16.37 -0.76
CA CYS A 364 8.49 17.50 -0.63
C CYS A 364 8.00 18.79 -1.32
N GLY A 365 6.76 18.83 -1.83
CA GLY A 365 6.18 20.02 -2.45
C GLY A 365 6.76 20.35 -3.84
N GLN A 366 7.25 19.36 -4.58
CA GLN A 366 7.83 19.51 -5.92
C GLN A 366 6.96 18.86 -7.02
N PRO A 367 5.74 19.34 -7.27
CA PRO A 367 4.78 18.67 -8.17
C PRO A 367 5.25 18.58 -9.63
N GLY A 368 6.03 19.56 -10.12
CA GLY A 368 6.57 19.52 -11.48
C GLY A 368 7.62 18.41 -11.69
N ALA A 369 8.50 18.22 -10.71
CA ALA A 369 9.49 17.14 -10.74
C ALA A 369 8.83 15.76 -10.61
N ALA A 370 7.82 15.65 -9.73
CA ALA A 370 7.02 14.45 -9.58
C ALA A 370 6.28 14.07 -10.88
N LEU A 371 5.63 15.04 -11.54
CA LEU A 371 4.94 14.84 -12.82
C LEU A 371 5.88 14.28 -13.89
N GLU A 372 7.09 14.81 -14.01
CA GLU A 372 8.08 14.30 -14.97
C GLU A 372 8.53 12.87 -14.62
N ALA A 373 8.71 12.56 -13.33
CA ALA A 373 9.02 11.19 -12.89
C ALA A 373 7.92 10.20 -13.32
N TYR A 374 6.65 10.52 -13.08
CA TYR A 374 5.53 9.66 -13.48
C TYR A 374 5.39 9.51 -14.99
N ARG A 375 5.57 10.59 -15.76
CA ARG A 375 5.55 10.52 -17.23
C ARG A 375 6.66 9.63 -17.77
N ARG A 376 7.87 9.72 -17.22
CA ARG A 376 8.99 8.84 -17.58
C ARG A 376 8.70 7.38 -17.23
N ALA A 377 8.13 7.13 -16.06
CA ALA A 377 7.70 5.79 -15.66
C ALA A 377 6.68 5.20 -16.65
N LEU A 378 5.64 5.97 -17.02
CA LEU A 378 4.67 5.55 -18.04
C LEU A 378 5.32 5.25 -19.39
N ARG A 379 6.20 6.14 -19.88
CA ARG A 379 6.91 5.92 -21.15
C ARG A 379 7.75 4.64 -21.13
N ALA A 380 8.41 4.32 -20.02
CA ALA A 380 9.18 3.08 -19.87
C ALA A 380 8.28 1.84 -19.90
N VAL A 381 7.12 1.88 -19.23
CA VAL A 381 6.13 0.79 -19.27
C VAL A 381 5.56 0.60 -20.67
N ASP A 382 5.10 1.67 -21.31
CA ASP A 382 4.43 1.61 -22.61
C ASP A 382 5.37 1.24 -23.75
N SER A 383 6.66 1.57 -23.64
CA SER A 383 7.69 1.17 -24.61
C SER A 383 8.20 -0.26 -24.43
N GLY A 384 7.75 -0.97 -23.39
CA GLY A 384 8.22 -2.33 -23.07
C GLY A 384 9.66 -2.39 -22.55
N ARG A 385 10.31 -1.24 -22.30
CA ARG A 385 11.65 -1.17 -21.71
C ARG A 385 11.64 -1.40 -20.21
N ALA A 386 10.49 -1.20 -19.56
CA ALA A 386 10.33 -1.38 -18.13
C ALA A 386 10.81 -2.76 -17.68
N ARG A 387 11.80 -2.76 -16.79
CA ARG A 387 12.26 -4.01 -16.18
C ARG A 387 11.17 -4.52 -15.23
N PRO A 388 10.74 -5.78 -15.35
CA PRO A 388 9.86 -6.37 -14.36
C PRO A 388 10.67 -6.49 -13.06
N VAL A 389 10.34 -5.65 -12.09
CA VAL A 389 10.92 -5.79 -10.76
C VAL A 389 10.28 -7.04 -10.14
N PRO A 390 11.07 -8.00 -9.60
CA PRO A 390 10.48 -9.01 -8.76
C PRO A 390 9.80 -8.27 -7.60
N PHE A 391 8.51 -8.53 -7.45
CA PHE A 391 7.64 -8.03 -6.40
C PHE A 391 6.90 -6.68 -6.61
N PHE A 392 5.65 -6.70 -6.12
CA PHE A 392 4.86 -5.61 -5.51
C PHE A 392 4.36 -4.41 -6.28
N LEU A 393 4.97 -4.10 -7.39
CA LEU A 393 4.53 -3.04 -8.27
C LEU A 393 4.52 -3.62 -9.67
N ASN A 394 3.67 -4.63 -9.89
CA ASN A 394 3.57 -5.23 -11.21
C ASN A 394 3.30 -4.13 -12.23
N LEU A 395 3.92 -4.23 -13.41
CA LEU A 395 3.98 -3.12 -14.37
C LEU A 395 2.59 -2.56 -14.70
N ALA A 396 1.57 -3.42 -14.71
CA ALA A 396 0.17 -3.01 -14.87
C ALA A 396 -0.32 -2.06 -13.76
N ARG A 397 -0.06 -2.33 -12.47
CA ARG A 397 -0.48 -1.44 -11.36
C ARG A 397 0.30 -0.14 -11.38
N LEU A 398 1.61 -0.22 -11.63
CA LEU A 398 2.43 0.98 -11.82
C LEU A 398 1.92 1.86 -12.94
N ARG A 399 1.51 1.25 -14.06
CA ARG A 399 0.92 2.00 -15.17
C ARG A 399 -0.32 2.77 -14.73
N VAL A 400 -1.24 2.11 -14.02
CA VAL A 400 -2.46 2.76 -13.50
C VAL A 400 -2.13 3.87 -12.49
N ALA A 401 -1.24 3.59 -11.53
CA ALA A 401 -0.85 4.55 -10.51
C ALA A 401 -0.16 5.78 -11.11
N CYS A 402 0.77 5.59 -12.04
CA CYS A 402 1.44 6.68 -12.74
C CYS A 402 0.47 7.47 -13.62
N ALA A 403 -0.45 6.80 -14.35
CA ALA A 403 -1.44 7.48 -15.18
C ALA A 403 -2.33 8.41 -14.35
N ARG A 404 -2.84 7.92 -13.22
CA ARG A 404 -3.62 8.74 -12.28
C ARG A 404 -2.82 9.89 -11.69
N ALA A 405 -1.56 9.66 -11.33
CA ALA A 405 -0.70 10.72 -10.81
C ALA A 405 -0.41 11.80 -11.88
N VAL A 406 -0.25 11.41 -13.15
CA VAL A 406 -0.12 12.35 -14.28
C VAL A 406 -1.40 13.12 -14.51
N GLU A 407 -2.56 12.47 -14.53
CA GLU A 407 -3.88 13.13 -14.66
C GLU A 407 -4.06 14.20 -13.58
N ARG A 408 -3.69 13.88 -12.33
CA ARG A 408 -3.80 14.79 -11.19
C ARG A 408 -2.84 15.98 -11.24
N LEU A 409 -1.60 15.76 -11.66
CA LEU A 409 -0.55 16.79 -11.61
C LEU A 409 -0.42 17.60 -12.91
N ALA A 410 -1.01 17.12 -14.01
CA ALA A 410 -1.00 17.87 -15.26
C ALA A 410 -1.83 19.16 -15.09
N PRO A 411 -1.29 20.32 -15.50
CA PRO A 411 -2.10 21.54 -15.52
C PRO A 411 -3.30 21.30 -16.43
N GLU A 412 -4.52 21.63 -15.97
CA GLU A 412 -5.68 21.67 -16.84
C GLU A 412 -5.31 22.54 -18.05
N GLY A 413 -5.37 21.96 -19.26
CA GLY A 413 -5.25 22.74 -20.48
C GLY A 413 -6.35 23.81 -20.51
N PRO A 414 -6.19 24.92 -21.25
CA PRO A 414 -7.25 25.92 -21.38
C PRO A 414 -8.52 25.21 -21.89
N ARG A 415 -9.58 25.26 -21.08
CA ARG A 415 -10.90 24.69 -21.38
C ARG A 415 -11.56 25.40 -22.55
#